data_AF-A0AAV6KIH3-F1
#
_entry.id   AF-A0AAV6KIH3-F1
#
_cell.length_a   1.000
_cell.length_b   1.000
_cell.length_c   1.000
_cell.angle_alpha   90.00
_cell.angle_beta   90.00
_cell.angle_gamma   90.00
#
_symmetry.space_group_name_H-M   'P 1'
#
loop_
_entity.id
_entity.type
_entity.pdbx_description
1 polymer ?
#
loop_
_entity_poly.entity_id
_entity_poly.type
_entity_poly.pdbx_seq_one_letter_code
_entity_poly.pdbx_strand_id
1 'polypeptide(L)'
;MQPTLEDQERHLLVKVIDRVLYKLDELVRPFVHKILVVIEPLLIDEDYYAHVEGREIISNLSKAAGLATMIAAMRPDIDNIDEYVRNTTASAFSVVASALGIPALLPFLRAVCQSKKSWQARHTGIKIVQQIAILIGFAVLPHLRSLVEIIEHGLNDENQKVRTITALSLAALAEVAAPYGIESFDSVLEPLWKGTRSHRGKVLAAFLKAIGYIIPQNMPGSIQRE
;
A
#
# COMPACT_ATOMS: atom_id res chain seq x y z
N MET A 1 14.56 24.40 20.02
CA MET A 1 13.32 25.09 19.62
C MET A 1 13.01 24.63 18.20
N GLN A 2 12.13 23.65 18.03
CA GLN A 2 11.59 23.34 16.70
C GLN A 2 10.61 24.46 16.33
N PRO A 3 10.59 24.93 15.07
CA PRO A 3 9.63 25.94 14.66
C PRO A 3 8.24 25.29 14.66
N THR A 4 7.41 25.72 15.60
CA THR A 4 6.00 25.34 15.72
C THR A 4 5.22 26.03 14.60
N LEU A 5 5.21 25.43 13.41
CA LEU A 5 4.22 25.76 12.39
C LEU A 5 2.86 25.35 12.95
N GLU A 6 1.94 26.30 13.06
CA GLU A 6 0.55 25.99 13.43
C GLU A 6 -0.11 25.18 12.32
N ASP A 7 -1.13 24.38 12.65
CA ASP A 7 -1.84 23.55 11.67
C ASP A 7 -2.41 24.37 10.51
N GLN A 8 -2.89 25.58 10.81
CA GLN A 8 -3.39 26.51 9.80
C GLN A 8 -2.30 27.04 8.86
N GLU A 9 -1.10 27.29 9.39
CA GLU A 9 0.05 27.73 8.58
C GLU A 9 0.57 26.58 7.70
N ARG A 10 0.61 25.36 8.24
CA ARG A 10 0.92 24.14 7.48
C ARG A 10 -0.06 23.97 6.33
N HIS A 11 -1.36 24.09 6.58
CA HIS A 11 -2.39 23.99 5.55
C HIS A 11 -2.20 25.01 4.41
N LEU A 12 -1.90 26.26 4.76
CA LEU A 12 -1.64 27.31 3.77
C LEU A 12 -0.40 26.99 2.92
N LEU A 13 0.68 26.49 3.54
CA LEU A 13 1.87 26.07 2.82
C LEU A 13 1.59 24.90 1.87
N VAL A 14 0.83 23.90 2.30
CA VAL A 14 0.40 22.78 1.46
C VAL A 14 -0.32 23.29 0.21
N LYS A 15 -1.28 24.22 0.37
CA LYS A 15 -2.01 24.80 -0.77
C LYS A 15 -1.12 25.61 -1.71
N VAL A 16 -0.09 26.27 -1.20
CA VAL A 16 0.89 26.96 -2.03
C VAL A 16 1.75 25.95 -2.79
N ILE A 17 2.23 24.90 -2.13
CA ILE A 17 3.01 23.81 -2.76
C ILE A 17 2.22 23.19 -3.90
N ASP A 18 0.94 22.85 -3.69
CA ASP A 18 0.08 22.27 -4.72
C ASP A 18 -0.02 23.17 -5.97
N ARG A 19 -0.21 24.47 -5.77
CA ARG A 19 -0.27 25.44 -6.88
C ARG A 19 1.05 25.56 -7.62
N VAL A 20 2.17 25.49 -6.90
CA VAL A 20 3.51 25.53 -7.50
C VAL A 20 3.78 24.25 -8.30
N LEU A 21 3.48 23.07 -7.74
CA LEU A 21 3.64 21.79 -8.43
C LEU A 21 2.84 21.74 -9.73
N TYR A 22 1.59 22.23 -9.69
CA TYR A 22 0.75 22.30 -10.88
C TYR A 22 1.32 23.20 -11.98
N LYS A 23 2.00 24.30 -11.62
CA LYS A 23 2.60 25.22 -12.58
C LYS A 23 3.95 24.77 -13.12
N LEU A 24 4.73 24.04 -12.32
CA LEU A 24 6.05 23.57 -12.69
C LEU A 24 6.01 22.34 -13.61
N ASP A 25 4.95 21.53 -13.54
CA ASP A 25 4.77 20.33 -14.35
C ASP A 25 6.03 19.45 -14.37
N GLU A 26 6.63 19.14 -15.53
CA GLU A 26 7.81 18.28 -15.60
C GLU A 26 9.07 18.85 -14.89
N LEU A 27 9.12 20.16 -14.62
CA LEU A 27 10.28 20.80 -13.97
C LEU A 27 10.46 20.35 -12.51
N VAL A 28 9.46 19.68 -11.91
CA VAL A 28 9.57 19.16 -10.53
C VAL A 28 10.46 17.92 -10.43
N ARG A 29 10.74 17.22 -11.53
CA ARG A 29 11.44 15.92 -11.54
C ARG A 29 12.76 15.88 -10.75
N PRO A 30 13.66 16.88 -10.82
CA PRO A 30 14.91 16.89 -10.04
C PRO A 30 14.70 17.02 -8.53
N PHE A 31 13.51 17.49 -8.10
CA PHE A 31 13.19 17.77 -6.70
C PHE A 31 12.30 16.72 -6.04
N VAL A 32 11.80 15.74 -6.80
CA VAL A 32 10.86 14.70 -6.33
C VAL A 32 11.34 14.04 -5.05
N HIS A 33 12.58 13.53 -5.00
CA HIS A 33 13.10 12.88 -3.80
C HIS A 33 13.15 13.82 -2.59
N LYS A 34 13.55 15.08 -2.78
CA LYS A 34 13.60 16.07 -1.69
C LYS A 34 12.20 16.38 -1.17
N ILE A 35 11.21 16.47 -2.05
CA ILE A 35 9.81 16.69 -1.66
C ILE A 35 9.29 15.46 -0.90
N LEU A 36 9.52 14.25 -1.40
CA LEU A 36 9.10 13.01 -0.75
C LEU A 36 9.64 12.89 0.66
N VAL A 37 10.93 13.13 0.89
CA VAL A 37 11.54 13.05 2.24
C VAL A 37 10.84 13.96 3.26
N VAL A 38 10.33 15.12 2.82
CA VAL A 38 9.63 16.07 3.71
C VAL A 38 8.16 15.68 3.91
N ILE A 39 7.50 15.14 2.89
CA ILE A 39 6.04 14.92 2.88
C ILE A 39 5.66 13.51 3.34
N GLU A 40 6.49 12.49 3.09
CA GLU A 40 6.25 11.11 3.46
C GLU A 40 5.94 10.89 4.96
N PRO A 41 6.60 11.57 5.91
CA PRO A 41 6.26 11.45 7.33
C PRO A 41 4.82 11.83 7.65
N LEU A 42 4.23 12.79 6.91
CA LEU A 42 2.84 13.20 7.09
C LEU A 42 1.85 12.07 6.79
N LEU A 43 2.24 11.07 5.98
CA LEU A 43 1.39 9.93 5.65
C LEU A 43 1.19 8.94 6.81
N ILE A 44 1.93 9.09 7.90
CA ILE A 44 1.87 8.26 9.10
C ILE A 44 1.67 9.08 10.39
N ASP A 45 1.34 10.37 10.25
CA ASP A 45 1.07 11.28 11.37
C ASP A 45 -0.18 10.85 12.17
N GLU A 46 -0.34 11.28 13.41
CA GLU A 46 -1.57 11.02 14.17
C GLU A 46 -2.69 12.00 13.79
N ASP A 47 -2.33 13.19 13.28
CA ASP A 47 -3.28 14.18 12.80
C ASP A 47 -3.87 13.77 11.44
N TYR A 48 -5.18 13.57 11.44
CA TYR A 48 -5.96 13.29 10.24
C TYR A 48 -5.81 14.38 9.16
N TYR A 49 -5.68 15.65 9.53
CA TYR A 49 -5.54 16.73 8.54
C TYR A 49 -4.16 16.70 7.88
N ALA A 50 -3.09 16.57 8.66
CA ALA A 50 -1.73 16.37 8.14
C ALA A 50 -1.65 15.18 7.17
N HIS A 51 -2.31 14.07 7.50
CA HIS A 51 -2.44 12.91 6.62
C HIS A 51 -3.07 13.23 5.27
N VAL A 52 -4.20 13.93 5.25
CA VAL A 52 -4.92 14.27 4.01
C VAL A 52 -4.07 15.22 3.15
N GLU A 53 -3.42 16.19 3.78
CA GLU A 53 -2.52 17.14 3.11
C GLU A 53 -1.32 16.46 2.45
N GLY A 54 -0.65 15.54 3.18
CA GLY A 54 0.46 14.78 2.61
C GLY A 54 0.06 13.95 1.40
N ARG A 55 -1.14 13.37 1.43
CA ARG A 55 -1.71 12.62 0.29
C ARG A 55 -2.00 13.53 -0.91
N GLU A 56 -2.54 14.72 -0.67
CA GLU A 56 -2.81 15.70 -1.74
C GLU A 56 -1.52 16.09 -2.47
N ILE A 57 -0.46 16.42 -1.72
CA ILE A 57 0.84 16.78 -2.29
C ILE A 57 1.45 15.63 -3.08
N ILE A 58 1.50 14.41 -2.53
CA ILE A 58 2.09 13.26 -3.23
C ILE A 58 1.27 12.90 -4.47
N SER A 59 -0.05 13.04 -4.43
CA SER A 59 -0.92 12.82 -5.60
C SER A 59 -0.61 13.82 -6.72
N ASN A 60 -0.50 15.11 -6.40
CA ASN A 60 -0.17 16.16 -7.37
C ASN A 60 1.26 16.02 -7.90
N LEU A 61 2.22 15.71 -7.02
CA LEU A 61 3.60 15.42 -7.40
C LEU A 61 3.67 14.23 -8.36
N SER A 62 2.89 13.17 -8.12
CA SER A 62 2.85 11.98 -8.98
C SER A 62 2.36 12.32 -10.38
N LYS A 63 1.32 13.15 -10.49
CA LYS A 63 0.76 13.59 -11.77
C LYS A 63 1.75 14.46 -12.58
N ALA A 64 2.48 15.35 -11.91
CA ALA A 64 3.48 16.22 -12.54
C ALA A 64 4.79 15.48 -12.90
N ALA A 65 5.31 14.65 -11.99
CA ALA A 65 6.58 13.97 -12.18
C ALA A 65 6.49 12.74 -13.10
N GLY A 66 5.34 12.07 -13.09
CA GLY A 66 5.09 10.81 -13.79
C GLY A 66 5.62 9.57 -13.05
N LEU A 67 5.06 8.41 -13.37
CA LEU A 67 5.29 7.15 -12.66
C LEU A 67 6.77 6.74 -12.62
N ALA A 68 7.48 6.84 -13.75
CA ALA A 68 8.88 6.40 -13.84
C ALA A 68 9.77 7.19 -12.87
N THR A 69 9.55 8.50 -12.75
CA THR A 69 10.28 9.36 -11.82
C THR A 69 9.95 9.01 -10.37
N MET A 70 8.67 8.80 -10.04
CA MET A 70 8.25 8.41 -8.70
C MET A 70 8.87 7.07 -8.28
N ILE A 71 8.85 6.06 -9.17
CA ILE A 71 9.50 4.77 -8.92
C ILE A 71 11.00 4.94 -8.72
N ALA A 72 11.67 5.71 -9.58
CA ALA A 72 13.11 5.92 -9.49
C ALA A 72 13.52 6.59 -8.17
N ALA A 73 12.72 7.56 -7.71
CA ALA A 73 12.99 8.31 -6.48
C ALA A 73 12.81 7.48 -5.19
N MET A 74 11.81 6.58 -5.14
CA MET A 74 11.50 5.77 -3.95
C MET A 74 12.11 4.36 -3.99
N ARG A 75 12.61 3.89 -5.14
CA ARG A 75 13.17 2.54 -5.28
C ARG A 75 14.28 2.21 -4.27
N PRO A 76 15.22 3.13 -3.93
CA PRO A 76 16.24 2.87 -2.91
C PRO A 76 15.68 2.61 -1.51
N ASP A 77 14.46 3.08 -1.22
CA ASP A 77 13.85 3.00 0.10
C ASP A 77 13.06 1.70 0.33
N ILE A 78 12.76 0.96 -0.75
CA ILE A 78 11.97 -0.28 -0.72
C ILE A 78 12.63 -1.39 0.15
N ASP A 79 13.95 -1.52 0.08
CA ASP A 79 14.72 -2.49 0.86
C ASP A 79 15.64 -1.84 1.91
N ASN A 80 15.35 -0.58 2.28
CA ASN A 80 16.01 0.13 3.36
C ASN A 80 15.99 -0.71 4.64
N ILE A 81 17.04 -0.66 5.46
CA ILE A 81 17.13 -1.43 6.71
C ILE A 81 16.13 -0.90 7.75
N ASP A 82 15.83 0.40 7.70
CA ASP A 82 14.88 1.05 8.58
C ASP A 82 13.43 0.69 8.22
N GLU A 83 12.68 0.16 9.19
CA GLU A 83 11.27 -0.18 9.02
C GLU A 83 10.37 1.04 8.89
N TYR A 84 10.76 2.16 9.51
CA TYR A 84 10.04 3.43 9.41
C TYR A 84 10.03 3.93 7.96
N VAL A 85 11.20 4.00 7.34
CA VAL A 85 11.35 4.41 5.93
C VAL A 85 10.53 3.51 5.00
N ARG A 86 10.65 2.18 5.14
CA ARG A 86 9.84 1.25 4.34
C ARG A 86 8.33 1.44 4.54
N ASN A 87 7.90 1.81 5.74
CA ASN A 87 6.49 2.05 6.06
C ASN A 87 5.97 3.31 5.35
N THR A 88 6.70 4.43 5.45
CA THR A 88 6.31 5.68 4.77
C THR A 88 6.32 5.52 3.26
N THR A 89 7.35 4.86 2.72
CA THR A 89 7.45 4.56 1.28
C THR A 89 6.29 3.69 0.80
N ALA A 90 5.87 2.68 1.58
CA ALA A 90 4.72 1.86 1.21
C ALA A 90 3.41 2.67 1.13
N SER A 91 3.20 3.59 2.07
CA SER A 91 2.09 4.54 2.06
C SER A 91 2.19 5.53 0.89
N ALA A 92 3.39 6.00 0.56
CA ALA A 92 3.58 6.90 -0.58
C ALA A 92 3.20 6.22 -1.89
N PHE A 93 3.62 4.97 -2.12
CA PHE A 93 3.25 4.21 -3.31
C PHE A 93 1.75 3.94 -3.43
N SER A 94 0.99 3.80 -2.33
CA SER A 94 -0.47 3.68 -2.44
C SER A 94 -1.11 4.98 -2.92
N VAL A 95 -0.59 6.14 -2.52
CA VAL A 95 -1.00 7.44 -3.05
C VAL A 95 -0.60 7.60 -4.52
N VAL A 96 0.57 7.12 -4.93
CA VAL A 96 0.95 7.07 -6.36
C VAL A 96 -0.03 6.20 -7.15
N ALA A 97 -0.42 5.05 -6.61
CA ALA A 97 -1.39 4.15 -7.24
C ALA A 97 -2.79 4.78 -7.36
N SER A 98 -3.23 5.56 -6.36
CA SER A 98 -4.51 6.27 -6.44
C SER A 98 -4.47 7.44 -7.43
N ALA A 99 -3.31 8.09 -7.59
CA ALA A 99 -3.13 9.22 -8.49
C ALA A 99 -2.97 8.82 -9.97
N LEU A 100 -2.23 7.74 -10.24
CA LEU A 100 -1.85 7.30 -11.60
C LEU A 100 -2.55 6.00 -12.05
N GLY A 101 -3.32 5.38 -11.16
CA GLY A 101 -4.03 4.13 -11.39
C GLY A 101 -3.22 2.89 -11.00
N ILE A 102 -3.90 1.90 -10.39
CA ILE A 102 -3.32 0.61 -10.02
C ILE A 102 -2.66 -0.11 -11.21
N PRO A 103 -3.28 -0.18 -12.42
CA PRO A 103 -2.70 -0.92 -13.55
C PRO A 103 -1.27 -0.51 -13.91
N ALA A 104 -0.97 0.80 -13.82
CA ALA A 104 0.33 1.33 -14.16
C ALA A 104 1.43 0.83 -13.20
N LEU A 105 1.08 0.54 -11.94
CA LEU A 105 2.00 0.09 -10.90
C LEU A 105 2.17 -1.45 -10.86
N LEU A 106 1.29 -2.22 -11.49
CA LEU A 106 1.32 -3.70 -11.43
C LEU A 106 2.67 -4.32 -11.84
N PRO A 107 3.36 -3.88 -12.93
CA PRO A 107 4.66 -4.45 -13.29
C PRO A 107 5.72 -4.22 -12.21
N PHE A 108 5.70 -3.05 -11.58
CA PHE A 108 6.60 -2.72 -10.47
C PHE A 108 6.30 -3.59 -9.24
N LEU A 109 5.02 -3.71 -8.85
CA LEU A 109 4.61 -4.54 -7.72
C LEU A 109 5.01 -6.01 -7.91
N ARG A 110 4.81 -6.57 -9.10
CA ARG A 110 5.22 -7.93 -9.42
C ARG A 110 6.73 -8.12 -9.22
N ALA A 111 7.54 -7.19 -9.72
CA ALA A 111 8.99 -7.25 -9.60
C ALA A 111 9.47 -7.13 -8.14
N VAL A 112 8.85 -6.26 -7.33
CA VAL A 112 9.26 -6.04 -5.93
C VAL A 112 8.80 -7.18 -5.02
N CYS A 113 7.54 -7.62 -5.15
CA CYS A 113 6.99 -8.70 -4.32
C CYS A 113 7.74 -10.03 -4.54
N GLN A 114 8.26 -10.26 -5.75
CA GLN A 114 9.03 -11.47 -6.12
C GLN A 114 10.55 -11.26 -6.09
N SER A 115 11.03 -10.20 -5.43
CA SER A 115 12.46 -9.89 -5.36
C SER A 115 13.25 -11.04 -4.71
N LYS A 116 14.26 -11.53 -5.44
CA LYS A 116 15.23 -12.51 -4.93
C LYS A 116 16.35 -11.88 -4.11
N LYS A 117 16.47 -10.54 -4.14
CA LYS A 117 17.60 -9.82 -3.51
C LYS A 117 17.44 -9.64 -2.01
N SER A 118 16.23 -9.33 -1.57
CA SER A 118 15.98 -8.88 -0.20
C SER A 118 14.56 -9.24 0.23
N TRP A 119 14.41 -9.80 1.43
CA TRP A 119 13.09 -10.06 2.01
C TRP A 119 12.40 -8.75 2.41
N GLN A 120 13.17 -7.69 2.72
CA GLN A 120 12.64 -6.36 2.99
C GLN A 120 11.92 -5.82 1.76
N ALA A 121 12.50 -5.99 0.56
CA ALA A 121 11.83 -5.62 -0.69
C ALA A 121 10.49 -6.35 -0.85
N ARG A 122 10.48 -7.67 -0.65
CA ARG A 122 9.24 -8.47 -0.75
C ARG A 122 8.19 -8.00 0.24
N HIS A 123 8.60 -7.80 1.49
CA HIS A 123 7.75 -7.30 2.56
C HIS A 123 7.14 -5.93 2.22
N THR A 124 7.97 -4.97 1.78
CA THR A 124 7.50 -3.62 1.40
C THR A 124 6.58 -3.67 0.18
N GLY A 125 6.90 -4.48 -0.83
CA GLY A 125 6.04 -4.68 -1.99
C GLY A 125 4.64 -5.15 -1.62
N ILE A 126 4.56 -6.15 -0.75
CA ILE A 126 3.28 -6.67 -0.25
C ILE A 126 2.57 -5.61 0.62
N LYS A 127 3.32 -4.86 1.43
CA LYS A 127 2.78 -3.76 2.22
C LYS A 127 2.20 -2.64 1.36
N ILE A 128 2.77 -2.36 0.17
CA ILE A 128 2.17 -1.43 -0.80
C ILE A 128 0.79 -1.94 -1.23
N VAL A 129 0.64 -3.23 -1.53
CA VAL A 129 -0.67 -3.83 -1.88
C VAL A 129 -1.67 -3.69 -0.73
N GLN A 130 -1.24 -3.87 0.51
CA GLN A 130 -2.08 -3.60 1.68
C GLN A 130 -2.54 -2.13 1.74
N GLN A 131 -1.61 -1.19 1.57
CA GLN A 131 -1.92 0.24 1.62
C GLN A 131 -2.81 0.68 0.44
N ILE A 132 -2.67 0.04 -0.72
CA ILE A 132 -3.58 0.21 -1.86
C ILE A 132 -5.00 -0.23 -1.47
N ALA A 133 -5.15 -1.40 -0.85
CA ALA A 133 -6.46 -1.87 -0.39
C ALA A 133 -7.10 -0.88 0.60
N ILE A 134 -6.34 -0.42 1.60
CA ILE A 134 -6.82 0.51 2.64
C ILE A 134 -7.18 1.88 2.04
N LEU A 135 -6.35 2.43 1.16
CA LEU A 135 -6.54 3.78 0.63
C LEU A 135 -7.63 3.83 -0.46
N ILE A 136 -7.65 2.85 -1.36
CA ILE A 136 -8.55 2.85 -2.52
C ILE A 136 -9.90 2.22 -2.18
N GLY A 137 -9.94 1.30 -1.21
CA GLY A 137 -11.16 0.64 -0.78
C GLY A 137 -11.79 -0.20 -1.90
N PHE A 138 -13.11 -0.14 -2.04
CA PHE A 138 -13.88 -0.95 -2.99
C PHE A 138 -13.41 -0.84 -4.45
N ALA A 139 -12.81 0.28 -4.85
CA ALA A 139 -12.32 0.50 -6.20
C ALA A 139 -11.13 -0.39 -6.61
N VAL A 140 -10.60 -1.23 -5.71
CA VAL A 140 -9.62 -2.27 -6.07
C VAL A 140 -10.23 -3.45 -6.84
N LEU A 141 -11.56 -3.63 -6.81
CA LEU A 141 -12.24 -4.82 -7.33
C LEU A 141 -11.85 -5.21 -8.78
N PRO A 142 -11.74 -4.28 -9.76
CA PRO A 142 -11.31 -4.63 -11.12
C PRO A 142 -9.87 -5.16 -11.22
N HIS A 143 -9.06 -4.93 -10.18
CA HIS A 143 -7.65 -5.29 -10.11
C HIS A 143 -7.37 -6.36 -9.05
N LEU A 144 -8.41 -6.83 -8.34
CA LEU A 144 -8.29 -7.70 -7.18
C LEU A 144 -7.52 -8.98 -7.49
N ARG A 145 -7.91 -9.70 -8.55
CA ARG A 145 -7.23 -10.92 -9.00
C ARG A 145 -5.74 -10.69 -9.24
N SER A 146 -5.39 -9.63 -9.96
CA SER A 146 -3.99 -9.30 -10.23
C SER A 146 -3.20 -8.97 -8.96
N LEU A 147 -3.82 -8.28 -8.00
CA LEU A 147 -3.19 -7.96 -6.72
C LEU A 147 -2.99 -9.22 -5.86
N VAL A 148 -3.97 -10.12 -5.81
CA VAL A 148 -3.87 -11.41 -5.10
C VAL A 148 -2.76 -12.28 -5.70
N GLU A 149 -2.77 -12.47 -7.03
CA GLU A 149 -1.75 -13.24 -7.76
C GLU A 149 -0.33 -12.67 -7.57
N ILE A 150 -0.19 -11.35 -7.38
CA ILE A 150 1.11 -10.72 -7.13
C ILE A 150 1.67 -11.05 -5.75
N ILE A 151 0.82 -11.28 -4.74
CA ILE A 151 1.27 -11.44 -3.35
C ILE A 151 1.14 -12.87 -2.82
N GLU A 152 0.38 -13.75 -3.47
CA GLU A 152 0.06 -15.11 -2.97
C GLU A 152 1.29 -15.94 -2.59
N HIS A 153 2.39 -15.81 -3.32
CA HIS A 153 3.64 -16.55 -3.05
C HIS A 153 4.24 -16.18 -1.70
N GLY A 154 3.93 -14.99 -1.17
CA GLY A 154 4.38 -14.50 0.12
C GLY A 154 3.85 -15.33 1.30
N LEU A 155 2.76 -16.10 1.13
CA LEU A 155 2.27 -17.03 2.14
C LEU A 155 3.24 -18.18 2.43
N ASN A 156 4.08 -18.52 1.46
CA ASN A 156 5.09 -19.59 1.56
C ASN A 156 6.52 -19.06 1.72
N ASP A 157 6.70 -17.76 1.98
CA ASP A 157 8.03 -17.16 2.16
C ASP A 157 8.76 -17.76 3.39
N GLU A 158 10.08 -17.90 3.31
CA GLU A 158 10.90 -18.36 4.44
C GLU A 158 10.83 -17.40 5.64
N ASN A 159 10.71 -16.09 5.37
CA ASN A 159 10.66 -15.06 6.39
C ASN A 159 9.24 -14.92 6.99
N GLN A 160 9.14 -15.03 8.31
CA GLN A 160 7.86 -14.95 9.02
C GLN A 160 7.16 -13.59 8.87
N LYS A 161 7.93 -12.48 8.78
CA LYS A 161 7.37 -11.13 8.57
C LYS A 161 6.67 -11.04 7.21
N VAL A 162 7.27 -11.63 6.17
CA VAL A 162 6.68 -11.66 4.81
C VAL A 162 5.38 -12.49 4.80
N ARG A 163 5.37 -13.67 5.43
CA ARG A 163 4.13 -14.47 5.56
C ARG A 163 3.03 -13.71 6.30
N THR A 164 3.39 -13.04 7.39
CA THR A 164 2.45 -12.26 8.21
C THR A 164 1.83 -11.11 7.40
N ILE A 165 2.65 -10.28 6.75
CA ILE A 165 2.13 -9.14 5.97
C ILE A 165 1.31 -9.60 4.76
N THR A 166 1.65 -10.75 4.16
CA THR A 166 0.85 -11.33 3.05
C THR A 166 -0.54 -11.68 3.50
N ALA A 167 -0.67 -12.42 4.60
CA ALA A 167 -1.99 -12.77 5.14
C ALA A 167 -2.79 -11.52 5.56
N LEU A 168 -2.14 -10.52 6.18
CA LEU A 168 -2.80 -9.25 6.52
C LEU A 168 -3.22 -8.44 5.28
N SER A 169 -2.48 -8.53 4.18
CA SER A 169 -2.80 -7.87 2.91
C SER A 169 -3.99 -8.55 2.23
N LEU A 170 -4.04 -9.88 2.24
CA LEU A 170 -5.18 -10.65 1.75
C LEU A 170 -6.44 -10.36 2.58
N ALA A 171 -6.31 -10.24 3.91
CA ALA A 171 -7.41 -9.84 4.77
C ALA A 171 -7.96 -8.45 4.39
N ALA A 172 -7.07 -7.47 4.18
CA ALA A 172 -7.46 -6.12 3.77
C ALA A 172 -8.13 -6.11 2.38
N LEU A 173 -7.59 -6.85 1.41
CA LEU A 173 -8.22 -7.00 0.09
C LEU A 173 -9.61 -7.65 0.18
N ALA A 174 -9.77 -8.67 1.01
CA ALA A 174 -11.05 -9.35 1.21
C ALA A 174 -12.07 -8.45 1.91
N GLU A 175 -11.64 -7.69 2.92
CA GLU A 175 -12.49 -6.72 3.63
C GLU A 175 -13.09 -5.68 2.68
N VAL A 176 -12.25 -5.09 1.81
CA VAL A 176 -12.72 -4.03 0.89
C VAL A 176 -13.43 -4.55 -0.36
N ALA A 177 -13.22 -5.83 -0.72
CA ALA A 177 -13.90 -6.45 -1.87
C ALA A 177 -15.31 -6.98 -1.50
N ALA A 178 -15.55 -7.27 -0.21
CA ALA A 178 -16.80 -7.83 0.24
C ALA A 178 -18.01 -6.96 -0.18
N PRO A 179 -19.14 -7.58 -0.62
CA PRO A 179 -19.41 -9.02 -0.69
C PRO A 179 -18.96 -9.71 -2.00
N TYR A 180 -18.19 -9.05 -2.87
CA TYR A 180 -17.80 -9.56 -4.19
C TYR A 180 -16.34 -10.07 -4.22
N GLY A 181 -15.94 -10.67 -5.34
CA GLY A 181 -14.52 -10.92 -5.64
C GLY A 181 -13.94 -12.21 -5.05
N ILE A 182 -14.79 -13.08 -4.50
CA ILE A 182 -14.35 -14.34 -3.85
C ILE A 182 -13.52 -15.24 -4.77
N GLU A 183 -13.87 -15.31 -6.06
CA GLU A 183 -13.15 -16.06 -7.10
C GLU A 183 -11.67 -15.61 -7.25
N SER A 184 -11.37 -14.36 -6.85
CA SER A 184 -9.99 -13.85 -6.90
C SER A 184 -9.11 -14.46 -5.80
N PHE A 185 -9.69 -15.13 -4.79
CA PHE A 185 -8.98 -15.70 -3.65
C PHE A 185 -8.79 -17.23 -3.72
N ASP A 186 -9.27 -17.89 -4.78
CA ASP A 186 -9.22 -19.37 -4.89
C ASP A 186 -7.80 -19.93 -4.70
N SER A 187 -6.79 -19.26 -5.26
CA SER A 187 -5.39 -19.69 -5.20
C SER A 187 -4.77 -19.58 -3.79
N VAL A 188 -5.33 -18.75 -2.91
CA VAL A 188 -4.78 -18.53 -1.55
C VAL A 188 -5.49 -19.35 -0.47
N LEU A 189 -6.68 -19.90 -0.75
CA LEU A 189 -7.46 -20.67 0.22
C LEU A 189 -6.71 -21.91 0.74
N GLU A 190 -6.15 -22.71 -0.17
CA GLU A 190 -5.42 -23.93 0.22
C GLU A 190 -4.12 -23.62 1.00
N PRO A 191 -3.24 -22.69 0.55
CA PRO A 191 -2.09 -22.26 1.32
C PRO A 191 -2.44 -21.73 2.72
N LEU A 192 -3.49 -20.90 2.84
CA LEU A 192 -3.95 -20.38 4.13
C LEU A 192 -4.42 -21.52 5.04
N TRP A 193 -5.24 -22.44 4.53
CA TRP A 193 -5.72 -23.58 5.30
C TRP A 193 -4.59 -24.47 5.81
N LYS A 194 -3.65 -24.85 4.95
CA LYS A 194 -2.45 -25.62 5.34
C LYS A 194 -1.64 -24.87 6.41
N GLY A 195 -1.47 -23.56 6.24
CA GLY A 195 -0.74 -22.70 7.17
C GLY A 195 -1.36 -22.64 8.58
N THR A 196 -2.69 -22.73 8.71
CA THR A 196 -3.33 -22.76 10.05
C THR A 196 -2.99 -23.97 10.89
N ARG A 197 -2.60 -25.09 10.26
CA ARG A 197 -2.22 -26.33 10.95
C ARG A 197 -0.74 -26.37 11.29
N SER A 198 0.09 -25.63 10.56
CA SER A 198 1.56 -25.66 10.69
C SER A 198 2.13 -24.49 11.48
N HIS A 199 1.50 -23.31 11.43
CA HIS A 199 2.02 -22.09 12.04
C HIS A 199 1.48 -21.86 13.45
N ARG A 200 2.18 -21.04 14.23
CA ARG A 200 1.79 -20.60 15.58
C ARG A 200 2.07 -19.10 15.76
N GLY A 201 1.53 -18.51 16.82
CA GLY A 201 1.78 -17.11 17.18
C GLY A 201 1.24 -16.11 16.16
N LYS A 202 2.01 -15.04 15.88
CA LYS A 202 1.57 -13.91 15.03
C LYS A 202 1.22 -14.33 13.60
N VAL A 203 1.94 -15.30 13.02
CA VAL A 203 1.67 -15.81 11.67
C VAL A 203 0.30 -16.50 11.63
N LEU A 204 0.02 -17.36 12.61
CA LEU A 204 -1.28 -18.05 12.70
C LEU A 204 -2.43 -17.04 12.87
N ALA A 205 -2.26 -16.03 13.72
CA ALA A 205 -3.28 -14.99 13.91
C ALA A 205 -3.59 -14.24 12.60
N ALA A 206 -2.57 -13.90 11.80
CA ALA A 206 -2.75 -13.25 10.51
C ALA A 206 -3.47 -14.16 9.49
N PHE A 207 -3.13 -15.46 9.46
CA PHE A 207 -3.77 -16.43 8.58
C PHE A 207 -5.25 -16.63 8.93
N LEU A 208 -5.56 -16.76 10.22
CA LEU A 208 -6.94 -16.85 10.70
C LEU A 208 -7.72 -15.57 10.38
N LYS A 209 -7.10 -14.40 10.49
CA LYS A 209 -7.71 -13.13 10.06
C LYS A 209 -8.06 -13.14 8.58
N ALA A 210 -7.12 -13.53 7.70
CA ALA A 210 -7.36 -13.62 6.27
C ALA A 210 -8.53 -14.55 5.94
N ILE A 211 -8.54 -15.77 6.49
CA ILE A 211 -9.63 -16.73 6.32
C ILE A 211 -10.96 -16.15 6.83
N GLY A 212 -10.95 -15.47 7.97
CA GLY A 212 -12.12 -14.85 8.58
C GLY A 212 -12.77 -13.76 7.73
N TYR A 213 -12.02 -13.06 6.88
CA TYR A 213 -12.57 -12.09 5.92
C TYR A 213 -12.97 -12.72 4.58
N ILE A 214 -12.29 -13.80 4.16
CA ILE A 214 -12.57 -14.45 2.87
C ILE A 214 -13.82 -15.35 2.96
N ILE A 215 -13.98 -16.16 4.02
CA ILE A 215 -15.07 -17.14 4.13
C ILE A 215 -16.47 -16.49 4.13
N PRO A 216 -16.75 -15.38 4.83
CA PRO A 216 -18.09 -14.78 4.83
C PRO A 216 -18.59 -14.35 3.45
N GLN A 217 -17.70 -14.14 2.47
CA GLN A 217 -18.09 -13.88 1.09
C GLN A 217 -18.72 -15.11 0.40
N ASN A 218 -18.43 -16.32 0.89
CA ASN A 218 -18.97 -17.57 0.35
C ASN A 218 -20.37 -17.94 0.89
N MET A 219 -20.88 -17.27 1.92
CA MET A 219 -22.20 -17.62 2.48
C MET A 219 -23.33 -16.86 1.78
N PRO A 220 -24.29 -17.56 1.13
CA PRO A 220 -25.50 -16.95 0.60
C PRO A 220 -26.40 -16.54 1.77
N GLY A 221 -26.23 -15.31 2.26
CA GLY A 221 -27.01 -14.77 3.38
C GLY A 221 -26.54 -13.43 3.95
N SER A 222 -25.41 -12.88 3.50
CA SER A 222 -24.92 -11.55 3.90
C SER A 222 -25.51 -10.39 3.08
N ILE A 223 -26.47 -10.66 2.19
CA ILE A 223 -27.26 -9.65 1.51
C ILE A 223 -28.47 -9.32 2.41
N GLN A 224 -28.57 -8.04 2.79
CA GLN A 224 -29.60 -7.37 3.62
C GLN A 224 -29.42 -7.46 5.16
N ARG A 225 -28.65 -6.50 5.68
CA ARG A 225 -29.16 -5.71 6.80
C ARG A 225 -29.22 -4.26 6.33
N GLU A 226 -30.47 -3.79 6.14
CA GLU A 226 -30.84 -2.37 6.05
C GLU A 226 -30.37 -1.60 7.30
#